data_AF-A0A2U2N5E4-F1
#
_entry.id   AF-A0A2U2N5E4-F1
#
_cell.length_a   1.000
_cell.length_b   1.000
_cell.length_c   1.000
_cell.angle_alpha   90.00
_cell.angle_beta   90.00
_cell.angle_gamma   90.00
#
_symmetry.space_group_name_H-M   'P 1'
#
loop_
_entity.id
_entity.type
_entity.pdbx_description
1 polymer ?
#
loop_
_entity_poly.entity_id
_entity_poly.type
_entity_poly.pdbx_seq_one_letter_code
_entity_poly.pdbx_strand_id
1 'polypeptide(L)'
;MIRPITVLGLAAALVLPGAALAGGDRHVHYTWAPVTHVEPVTRDVRVTTPREECWDERVTYVEEPERNRAGLVVGGIIGGIAGNQIGGGDGRRVATVAGTILGAGIGDELANRDRHARVHDRWETRCEVVEEVHWESRTIGYDVHYRYDGEEYVVRTDRRPGDRVRLRVGVTPEL
;
A
#
# COMPACT_ATOMS: atom_id res chain seq x y z
N MET A 1 43.11 44.68 44.77
CA MET A 1 43.76 44.07 43.58
C MET A 1 42.64 43.29 42.88
N ILE A 2 42.09 43.68 41.74
CA ILE A 2 42.64 43.66 40.36
C ILE A 2 41.76 44.60 39.50
N ARG A 3 42.35 45.26 38.49
CA ARG A 3 41.78 46.34 37.65
C ARG A 3 40.95 45.82 36.46
N PRO A 4 39.99 46.59 35.91
CA PRO A 4 39.32 46.25 34.66
C PRO A 4 40.17 46.68 33.44
N ILE A 5 40.24 45.83 32.42
CA ILE A 5 40.90 46.13 31.14
C ILE A 5 39.81 46.48 30.12
N THR A 6 39.70 47.76 29.79
CA THR A 6 38.95 48.28 28.65
C THR A 6 39.75 48.05 27.37
N VAL A 7 39.22 47.23 26.45
CA VAL A 7 39.78 47.05 25.11
C VAL A 7 39.05 48.00 24.15
N LEU A 8 39.77 49.02 23.70
CA LEU A 8 39.32 50.00 22.72
C LEU A 8 39.60 49.43 21.31
N GLY A 9 38.55 48.91 20.65
CA GLY A 9 38.65 48.38 19.29
C GLY A 9 38.67 49.49 18.23
N LEU A 10 39.79 49.65 17.53
CA LEU A 10 39.92 50.51 16.35
C LEU A 10 39.24 49.83 15.15
N ALA A 11 38.16 50.40 14.64
CA ALA A 11 37.56 49.98 13.37
C ALA A 11 38.10 50.85 12.23
N ALA A 12 38.97 50.28 11.38
CA ALA A 12 39.45 50.92 10.16
C ALA A 12 38.45 50.65 9.02
N ALA A 13 37.75 51.70 8.57
CA ALA A 13 36.83 51.62 7.42
C ALA A 13 37.62 51.73 6.11
N LEU A 14 37.71 50.62 5.36
CA LEU A 14 38.25 50.63 3.99
C LEU A 14 37.19 51.20 3.04
N VAL A 15 37.45 52.38 2.47
CA VAL A 15 36.64 52.96 1.40
C VAL A 15 37.20 52.47 0.07
N LEU A 16 36.51 51.51 -0.55
CA LEU A 16 36.83 51.09 -1.91
C LEU A 16 36.30 52.14 -2.91
N PRO A 17 37.13 52.64 -3.86
CA PRO A 17 36.64 53.48 -4.93
C PRO A 17 35.70 52.66 -5.83
N GLY A 18 34.46 53.12 -5.95
CA GLY A 18 33.47 52.50 -6.85
C GLY A 18 33.93 52.66 -8.30
N ALA A 19 34.35 51.56 -8.92
CA ALA A 19 34.56 51.51 -10.36
C ALA A 19 33.19 51.64 -11.05
N ALA A 20 32.95 52.80 -11.67
CA ALA A 20 31.80 52.98 -12.55
C ALA A 20 32.01 52.11 -13.80
N LEU A 21 31.23 51.04 -13.93
CA LEU A 21 31.18 50.25 -15.15
C LEU A 21 30.60 51.14 -16.26
N ALA A 22 31.41 51.43 -17.28
CA ALA A 22 30.96 52.08 -18.51
C ALA A 22 29.97 51.14 -19.23
N GLY A 23 28.68 51.41 -19.10
CA GLY A 23 27.64 50.75 -19.89
C GLY A 23 27.66 51.32 -21.30
N GLY A 24 28.21 50.58 -22.26
CA GLY A 24 28.07 50.92 -23.68
C GLY A 24 26.61 50.90 -24.12
N ASP A 25 26.21 51.87 -24.95
CA ASP A 25 24.86 51.99 -25.49
C ASP A 25 24.47 50.74 -26.29
N ARG A 26 23.76 49.82 -25.64
CA ARG A 26 23.16 48.67 -26.31
C ARG A 26 21.78 49.07 -26.82
N HIS A 27 21.67 49.25 -28.13
CA HIS A 27 20.37 49.43 -28.77
C HIS A 27 19.61 48.09 -28.78
N VAL A 28 18.75 47.91 -27.77
CA VAL A 28 17.86 46.75 -27.67
C VAL A 28 16.51 47.09 -28.27
N HIS A 29 16.06 46.29 -29.23
CA HIS A 29 14.72 46.39 -29.78
C HIS A 29 14.02 45.03 -29.77
N TYR A 30 12.70 45.05 -29.92
CA TYR A 30 11.88 43.85 -29.98
C TYR A 30 11.36 43.65 -31.39
N THR A 31 11.36 42.41 -31.85
CA THR A 31 10.81 42.02 -33.15
C THR A 31 10.07 40.70 -33.04
N TRP A 32 9.38 40.30 -34.12
CA TRP A 32 8.67 39.03 -34.22
C TRP A 32 9.30 38.17 -35.30
N ALA A 33 9.58 36.92 -34.96
CA ALA A 33 10.06 35.91 -35.89
C ALA A 33 8.97 34.87 -36.16
N PRO A 34 8.74 34.46 -37.42
CA PRO A 34 7.80 33.38 -37.73
C PRO A 34 8.30 32.04 -37.18
N VAL A 35 7.37 31.27 -36.61
CA VAL A 35 7.59 29.87 -36.25
C VAL A 35 7.56 29.03 -37.51
N THR A 36 8.58 28.20 -37.72
CA THR A 36 8.71 27.30 -38.87
C THR A 36 8.21 25.90 -38.54
N HIS A 37 8.52 25.39 -37.36
CA HIS A 37 8.14 24.05 -36.92
C HIS A 37 7.97 23.96 -35.39
N VAL A 38 7.10 23.07 -34.93
CA VAL A 38 6.81 22.88 -33.49
C VAL A 38 6.80 21.40 -33.18
N GLU A 39 7.81 20.94 -32.42
CA GLU A 39 7.95 19.55 -32.00
C GLU A 39 7.52 19.41 -30.54
N PRO A 40 6.56 18.53 -30.22
CA PRO A 40 6.22 18.25 -28.83
C PRO A 40 7.33 17.42 -28.17
N VAL A 41 7.81 17.89 -27.01
CA VAL A 41 8.73 17.13 -26.18
C VAL A 41 7.91 16.29 -25.20
N THR A 42 7.97 14.97 -25.34
CA THR A 42 7.25 14.02 -24.48
C THR A 42 8.16 13.40 -23.43
N ARG A 43 7.54 12.93 -22.34
CA ARG A 43 8.17 12.14 -21.28
C ARG A 43 7.22 11.05 -20.86
N ASP A 44 7.73 9.83 -20.76
CA ASP A 44 6.99 8.73 -20.19
C ASP A 44 6.89 8.89 -18.69
N VAL A 45 5.66 8.96 -18.19
CA VAL A 45 5.35 9.02 -16.77
C VAL A 45 4.79 7.69 -16.33
N ARG A 46 5.21 7.23 -15.15
CA ARG A 46 4.65 6.05 -14.51
C ARG A 46 3.32 6.42 -13.87
N VAL A 47 2.24 5.77 -14.29
CA VAL A 47 0.92 5.90 -13.70
C VAL A 47 0.57 4.60 -12.99
N THR A 48 0.02 4.72 -11.80
CA THR A 48 -0.42 3.59 -10.98
C THR A 48 -1.93 3.68 -10.83
N THR A 49 -2.64 2.69 -11.35
CA THR A 49 -4.11 2.60 -11.25
C THR A 49 -4.48 1.46 -10.31
N PRO A 50 -5.16 1.74 -9.18
CA PRO A 50 -5.67 0.67 -8.33
C PRO A 50 -6.84 -0.02 -9.04
N ARG A 51 -6.76 -1.34 -9.16
CA ARG A 51 -7.80 -2.19 -9.70
C ARG A 51 -8.21 -3.20 -8.63
N GLU A 52 -9.51 -3.38 -8.44
CA GLU A 52 -10.03 -4.45 -7.61
C GLU A 52 -10.06 -5.75 -8.44
N GLU A 53 -9.36 -6.77 -7.96
CA GLU A 53 -9.36 -8.10 -8.53
C GLU A 53 -10.03 -9.06 -7.54
N CYS A 54 -11.14 -9.66 -7.97
CA CYS A 54 -11.91 -10.61 -7.17
C CYS A 54 -11.79 -12.02 -7.74
N TRP A 55 -11.55 -13.01 -6.88
CA TRP A 55 -11.57 -14.42 -7.23
C TRP A 55 -12.31 -15.24 -6.16
N ASP A 56 -12.87 -16.37 -6.57
CA ASP A 56 -13.53 -17.29 -5.65
C ASP A 56 -12.48 -18.27 -5.08
N GLU A 57 -12.31 -18.24 -3.75
CA GLU A 57 -11.43 -19.12 -3.01
C GLU A 57 -12.27 -20.19 -2.29
N ARG A 58 -11.83 -21.45 -2.35
CA ARG A 58 -12.47 -22.51 -1.57
C ARG A 58 -11.89 -22.52 -0.16
N VAL A 59 -12.71 -22.15 0.82
CA VAL A 59 -12.34 -22.16 2.23
C VAL A 59 -12.97 -23.38 2.90
N THR A 60 -12.16 -24.11 3.66
CA THR A 60 -12.59 -25.30 4.41
C THR A 60 -12.81 -24.94 5.87
N TYR A 61 -14.05 -25.08 6.34
CA TYR A 61 -14.40 -24.92 7.74
C TYR A 61 -14.43 -26.29 8.42
N VAL A 62 -13.73 -26.39 9.56
CA VAL A 62 -13.78 -27.58 10.42
C VAL A 62 -14.62 -27.22 11.64
N GLU A 63 -15.85 -27.72 11.68
CA GLU A 63 -16.68 -27.59 12.88
C GLU A 63 -16.26 -28.70 13.87
N GLU A 64 -15.63 -28.29 14.97
CA GLU A 64 -15.35 -29.21 16.08
C GLU A 64 -16.68 -29.55 16.78
N PRO A 65 -17.00 -30.84 16.96
CA PRO A 65 -18.24 -31.22 17.63
C PRO A 65 -18.23 -30.70 19.07
N GLU A 66 -19.24 -29.87 19.41
CA GLU A 66 -19.45 -29.41 20.78
C GLU A 66 -19.49 -30.59 21.74
N ARG A 67 -18.67 -30.55 22.79
CA ARG A 67 -18.61 -31.58 23.83
C ARG A 67 -19.91 -31.59 24.63
N ASN A 68 -20.95 -32.24 24.12
CA ASN A 68 -22.20 -32.40 24.84
C ASN A 68 -22.03 -33.49 25.93
N ARG A 69 -21.72 -33.06 27.16
CA ARG A 69 -21.57 -33.94 28.35
C ARG A 69 -22.91 -34.55 28.83
N ALA A 70 -24.02 -34.27 28.16
CA ALA A 70 -25.35 -34.74 28.54
C ALA A 70 -25.62 -36.23 28.24
N GLY A 71 -24.86 -36.85 27.33
CA GLY A 71 -25.11 -38.25 26.90
C GLY A 71 -24.70 -39.33 27.90
N LEU A 72 -23.86 -39.02 28.90
CA LEU A 72 -23.35 -40.01 29.85
C LEU A 72 -24.33 -40.34 31.00
N VAL A 73 -25.36 -39.50 31.21
CA VAL A 73 -26.22 -39.60 32.40
C VAL A 73 -27.43 -40.51 32.19
N VAL A 74 -27.86 -40.76 30.94
CA VAL A 74 -29.09 -41.53 30.67
C VAL A 74 -28.84 -43.06 30.64
N GLY A 75 -27.61 -43.51 30.40
CA GLY A 75 -27.26 -44.94 30.40
C GLY A 75 -27.21 -45.60 31.78
N GLY A 76 -27.16 -44.82 32.86
CA GLY A 76 -27.01 -45.34 34.23
C GLY A 76 -28.29 -45.85 34.89
N ILE A 77 -29.46 -45.56 34.31
CA ILE A 77 -30.75 -45.80 35.00
C ILE A 77 -31.40 -47.13 34.59
N ILE A 78 -31.12 -47.65 33.39
CA ILE A 78 -31.77 -48.88 32.91
C ILE A 78 -31.15 -50.16 33.51
N GLY A 79 -29.90 -50.11 34.00
CA GLY A 79 -29.24 -51.26 34.65
C GLY A 79 -29.59 -51.47 36.14
N GLY A 80 -30.25 -50.51 36.78
CA GLY A 80 -30.40 -50.50 38.25
C GLY A 80 -31.56 -51.31 38.82
N ILE A 81 -32.50 -51.79 38.00
CA ILE A 81 -33.82 -52.24 38.50
C ILE A 81 -34.05 -53.75 38.35
N ALA A 82 -33.17 -54.49 37.67
CA ALA A 82 -33.32 -55.95 37.51
C ALA A 82 -32.70 -56.78 38.66
N GLY A 83 -31.98 -56.16 39.61
CA GLY A 83 -31.15 -56.88 40.58
C GLY A 83 -31.75 -57.18 41.96
N ASN A 84 -33.02 -56.84 42.26
CA ASN A 84 -33.52 -56.86 43.64
C ASN A 84 -34.66 -57.86 43.96
N GLN A 85 -34.99 -58.82 43.08
CA GLN A 85 -36.10 -59.74 43.36
C GLN A 85 -35.74 -61.23 43.46
N ILE A 86 -34.46 -61.59 43.57
CA ILE A 86 -34.06 -62.99 43.78
C ILE A 86 -33.11 -63.07 44.98
N GLY A 87 -33.59 -63.66 46.08
CA GLY A 87 -32.75 -64.26 47.12
C GLY A 87 -32.90 -63.67 48.53
N GLY A 88 -33.56 -64.42 49.40
CA GLY A 88 -33.45 -64.24 50.86
C GLY A 88 -32.16 -64.86 51.38
N GLY A 89 -31.50 -64.18 52.32
CA GLY A 89 -30.31 -64.66 53.04
C GLY A 89 -29.13 -63.68 53.02
N ASP A 90 -28.19 -63.87 53.95
CA ASP A 90 -26.98 -63.05 54.24
C ASP A 90 -25.94 -62.89 53.10
N GLY A 91 -26.34 -63.07 51.83
CA GLY A 91 -25.50 -62.89 50.64
C GLY A 91 -25.56 -61.49 50.00
N ARG A 92 -26.34 -60.55 50.56
CA ARG A 92 -26.74 -59.28 49.89
C ARG A 92 -25.61 -58.29 49.60
N ARG A 93 -24.38 -58.50 50.08
CA ARG A 93 -23.28 -57.53 49.94
C ARG A 93 -22.34 -57.77 48.75
N VAL A 94 -22.38 -58.94 48.12
CA VAL A 94 -21.40 -59.30 47.07
C VAL A 94 -21.94 -59.04 45.65
N ALA A 95 -23.26 -59.11 45.45
CA ALA A 95 -23.85 -58.99 44.11
C ALA A 95 -23.87 -57.55 43.55
N THR A 96 -23.90 -56.53 44.41
CA THR A 96 -23.98 -55.12 43.98
C THR A 96 -22.64 -54.55 43.49
N VAL A 97 -21.51 -55.19 43.82
CA VAL A 97 -20.17 -54.66 43.49
C VAL A 97 -19.62 -55.22 42.17
N ALA A 98 -20.19 -56.30 41.63
CA ALA A 98 -19.75 -56.89 40.37
C ALA A 98 -20.41 -56.26 39.12
N GLY A 99 -21.52 -55.55 39.27
CA GLY A 99 -22.37 -55.10 38.15
C GLY A 99 -21.94 -53.81 37.44
N THR A 100 -21.00 -53.04 37.99
CA THR A 100 -20.62 -51.73 37.43
C THR A 100 -19.33 -51.76 36.59
N ILE A 101 -18.53 -52.82 36.71
CA ILE A 101 -17.21 -52.89 36.05
C ILE A 101 -17.33 -53.32 34.58
N LEU A 102 -18.37 -54.08 34.20
CA LEU A 102 -18.57 -54.50 32.81
C LEU A 102 -19.34 -53.49 31.95
N GLY A 103 -20.02 -52.51 32.55
CA GLY A 103 -20.92 -51.61 31.83
C GLY A 103 -20.27 -50.38 31.18
N ALA A 104 -19.03 -50.04 31.54
CA ALA A 104 -18.38 -48.81 31.09
C ALA A 104 -17.40 -49.00 29.92
N GLY A 105 -16.98 -50.24 29.62
CA GLY A 105 -15.87 -50.50 28.71
C GLY A 105 -16.19 -50.48 27.20
N ILE A 106 -17.47 -50.49 26.82
CA ILE A 106 -17.87 -50.68 25.40
C ILE A 106 -18.62 -49.44 24.84
N GLY A 107 -19.02 -48.51 25.71
CA GLY A 107 -19.85 -47.36 25.33
C GLY A 107 -19.11 -46.27 24.54
N ASP A 108 -17.80 -46.11 24.74
CA ASP A 108 -17.03 -45.06 24.07
C ASP A 108 -16.78 -45.38 22.58
N GLU A 109 -16.61 -46.65 22.20
CA GLU A 109 -16.36 -47.04 20.80
C GLU A 109 -17.61 -46.84 19.90
N LEU A 110 -18.81 -47.10 20.45
CA LEU A 110 -20.06 -46.88 19.73
C LEU A 110 -20.51 -45.41 19.70
N ALA A 111 -20.28 -44.64 20.78
CA ALA A 111 -20.61 -43.23 20.83
C ALA A 111 -19.64 -42.34 20.00
N ASN A 112 -18.47 -42.88 19.64
CA ASN A 112 -17.41 -42.12 18.98
C ASN A 112 -17.25 -42.41 17.49
N ARG A 113 -17.90 -43.46 16.97
CA ARG A 113 -17.81 -43.80 15.54
C ARG A 113 -18.35 -42.72 14.61
N ASP A 114 -19.23 -41.85 15.10
CA ASP A 114 -19.84 -40.79 14.30
C ASP A 114 -19.28 -39.38 14.59
N ARG A 115 -18.19 -39.28 15.38
CA ARG A 115 -17.52 -37.99 15.64
C ARG A 115 -16.51 -37.65 14.55
N HIS A 116 -16.92 -37.74 13.29
CA HIS A 116 -16.14 -37.18 12.21
C HIS A 116 -16.32 -35.65 12.25
N ALA A 117 -15.20 -34.92 12.38
CA ALA A 117 -15.21 -33.47 12.19
C ALA A 117 -15.89 -33.19 10.85
N ARG A 118 -16.97 -32.41 10.86
CA ARG A 118 -17.67 -32.09 9.62
C ARG A 118 -16.84 -31.06 8.89
N VAL A 119 -16.23 -31.52 7.80
CA VAL A 119 -15.45 -30.69 6.89
C VAL A 119 -16.43 -30.17 5.84
N HIS A 120 -16.66 -28.86 5.86
CA HIS A 120 -17.51 -28.20 4.87
C HIS A 120 -16.67 -27.24 4.04
N ASP A 121 -16.69 -27.45 2.72
CA ASP A 121 -16.09 -26.54 1.75
C ASP A 121 -17.12 -25.46 1.37
N ARG A 122 -16.72 -24.20 1.46
CA ARG A 122 -17.50 -23.04 0.99
C ARG A 122 -16.65 -22.25 0.00
N TRP A 123 -17.26 -21.82 -1.10
CA TRP A 123 -16.67 -20.82 -1.98
C TRP A 123 -16.91 -19.43 -1.39
N GLU A 124 -15.84 -18.68 -1.20
CA GLU A 124 -15.88 -17.31 -0.72
C GLU A 124 -15.19 -16.39 -1.72
N THR A 125 -15.88 -15.34 -2.14
CA THR A 125 -15.30 -14.33 -3.02
C THR A 125 -14.35 -13.45 -2.22
N ARG A 126 -13.09 -13.44 -2.64
CA ARG A 126 -12.03 -12.60 -2.07
C ARG A 126 -11.63 -11.57 -3.09
N CYS A 127 -11.62 -10.30 -2.68
CA CYS A 127 -11.17 -9.19 -3.51
C CYS A 127 -9.88 -8.61 -2.93
N GLU A 128 -8.91 -8.32 -3.79
CA GLU A 128 -7.67 -7.62 -3.46
C GLU A 128 -7.51 -6.40 -4.37
N VAL A 129 -7.01 -5.30 -3.80
CA VAL A 129 -6.64 -4.12 -4.58
C VAL A 129 -5.24 -4.32 -5.10
N VAL A 130 -5.13 -4.56 -6.41
CA VAL A 130 -3.85 -4.69 -7.11
C VAL A 130 -3.49 -3.38 -7.79
N GLU A 131 -2.21 -3.00 -7.71
CA GLU A 131 -1.70 -1.80 -8.36
C GLU A 131 -1.23 -2.14 -9.78
N GLU A 132 -1.96 -1.68 -10.79
CA GLU A 132 -1.52 -1.80 -12.18
C GLU A 132 -0.63 -0.60 -12.53
N VAL A 133 0.59 -0.87 -12.99
CA VAL A 133 1.56 0.16 -13.38
C VAL A 133 1.67 0.21 -14.89
N HIS A 134 1.33 1.35 -15.47
CA HIS A 134 1.48 1.60 -16.90
C HIS A 134 2.27 2.89 -17.18
N TRP A 135 2.90 2.95 -18.35
CA TRP A 135 3.65 4.11 -18.79
C TRP A 135 2.79 4.95 -19.74
N GLU A 136 2.60 6.23 -19.42
CA GLU A 136 1.88 7.17 -20.27
C GLU A 136 2.84 8.23 -20.82
N SER A 137 2.77 8.49 -22.13
CA SER A 137 3.55 9.56 -22.74
C SER A 137 2.86 10.90 -22.52
N ARG A 138 3.51 11.83 -21.82
CA ARG A 138 3.00 13.18 -21.58
C ARG A 138 3.87 14.24 -22.22
N THR A 139 3.25 15.18 -22.94
CA THR A 139 3.94 16.36 -23.45
C THR A 139 4.32 17.28 -22.30
N ILE A 140 5.62 17.52 -22.14
CA ILE A 140 6.19 18.37 -21.08
C ILE A 140 6.66 19.74 -21.60
N GLY A 141 6.65 19.94 -22.91
CA GLY A 141 7.05 21.19 -23.54
C GLY A 141 7.10 21.05 -25.05
N TYR A 142 7.67 22.06 -25.69
CA TYR A 142 7.79 22.14 -27.15
C TYR A 142 9.15 22.68 -27.52
N ASP A 143 9.79 22.06 -28.50
CA ASP A 143 10.92 22.63 -29.21
C ASP A 143 10.36 23.43 -30.40
N VAL A 144 10.59 24.74 -30.36
CA VAL A 144 10.00 25.71 -31.29
C VAL A 144 11.09 26.20 -32.21
N HIS A 145 11.02 25.78 -33.47
CA HIS A 145 11.89 26.26 -34.53
C HIS A 145 11.33 27.57 -35.07
N TYR A 146 12.16 28.61 -35.14
CA TYR A 146 11.80 29.90 -35.67
C TYR A 146 12.93 30.44 -36.54
N ARG A 147 12.59 31.31 -37.49
CA ARG A 147 13.56 31.89 -38.42
C ARG A 147 13.76 33.36 -38.17
N TYR A 148 15.00 33.79 -38.02
CA TYR A 148 15.38 35.18 -37.89
C TYR A 148 16.64 35.45 -38.70
N ASP A 149 16.62 36.51 -39.50
CA ASP A 149 17.72 36.91 -40.39
C ASP A 149 18.23 35.78 -41.33
N GLY A 150 17.32 34.91 -41.77
CA GLY A 150 17.64 33.78 -42.65
C GLY A 150 18.15 32.52 -41.94
N GLU A 151 18.48 32.61 -40.65
CA GLU A 151 18.93 31.49 -39.83
C GLU A 151 17.78 30.87 -39.03
N GLU A 152 17.85 29.56 -38.81
CA GLU A 152 16.90 28.82 -37.99
C GLU A 152 17.44 28.64 -36.57
N TYR A 153 16.58 28.91 -35.60
CA TYR A 153 16.88 28.85 -34.18
C TYR A 153 15.83 28.00 -33.47
N VAL A 154 16.21 27.39 -32.35
CA VAL A 154 15.30 26.57 -31.54
C VAL A 154 15.22 27.12 -30.12
N VAL A 155 14.01 27.18 -29.59
CA VAL A 155 13.75 27.52 -28.18
C VAL A 155 12.80 26.51 -27.55
N ARG A 156 13.07 26.12 -26.31
CA ARG A 156 12.16 25.29 -25.51
C ARG A 156 11.09 26.16 -24.87
N THR A 157 9.82 25.78 -25.01
CA THR A 157 8.69 26.44 -24.32
C THR A 157 7.83 25.43 -23.56
N ASP A 158 7.24 25.85 -22.43
CA ASP A 158 6.35 24.97 -21.64
C ASP A 158 4.95 24.82 -22.27
N ARG A 159 4.56 25.78 -23.11
CA ARG A 159 3.26 25.84 -23.77
C ARG A 159 3.46 25.90 -25.28
N ARG A 160 2.47 25.41 -26.03
CA ARG A 160 2.50 25.46 -27.49
C ARG A 160 2.56 26.92 -27.95
N PRO A 161 3.56 27.31 -28.77
CA PRO A 161 3.64 28.68 -29.28
C PRO A 161 2.50 28.95 -30.29
N GLY A 162 2.27 30.23 -30.59
CA GLY A 162 1.51 30.62 -31.79
C GLY A 162 2.40 30.63 -33.03
N ASP A 163 1.99 31.34 -34.07
CA ASP A 163 2.71 31.39 -35.35
C ASP A 163 3.99 32.25 -35.33
N ARG A 164 4.27 32.93 -34.22
CA ARG A 164 5.39 33.88 -34.08
C ARG A 164 5.97 33.87 -32.67
N VAL A 165 7.27 34.14 -32.57
CA VAL A 165 7.99 34.31 -31.30
C VAL A 165 8.50 35.75 -31.19
N ARG A 166 8.38 36.34 -29.99
CA ARG A 166 8.91 37.68 -29.72
C ARG A 166 10.39 37.58 -29.38
N LEU A 167 11.23 38.25 -30.16
CA LEU A 167 12.67 38.29 -29.95
C LEU A 167 13.08 39.61 -29.30
N ARG A 168 14.13 39.54 -28.45
CA ARG A 168 14.84 40.70 -27.92
C ARG A 168 16.20 40.76 -28.60
N VAL A 169 16.37 41.68 -29.54
CA VAL A 169 17.55 41.79 -30.39
C VAL A 169 18.41 42.95 -29.88
N GLY A 170 19.70 42.69 -29.66
CA GLY A 170 20.70 43.71 -29.37
C GLY A 170 21.61 43.88 -30.57
N VAL A 171 21.74 45.11 -31.06
CA VAL A 171 22.64 45.43 -32.18
C VAL A 171 23.86 46.16 -31.61
N THR A 172 25.05 45.67 -31.93
CA THR A 172 26.33 46.30 -31.55
C THR A 172 27.14 46.50 -32.83
N PRO A 173 27.47 47.75 -33.20
CA PRO A 173 28.31 47.99 -34.37
C PRO A 173 29.75 47.53 -34.12
N GLU A 174 30.38 46.92 -35.11
CA GLU A 174 31.82 46.70 -35.13
C GLU A 174 32.47 47.79 -36.00
N LEU A 175 33.45 48.50 -35.44
CA LEU A 175 34.19 49.60 -36.07
C LEU A 175 35.68 49.29 -36.11
#